data_AF-A0A836C4N1-F1
#
_entry.id   AF-A0A836C4N1-F1
#
_cell.length_a   1.000
_cell.length_b   1.000
_cell.length_c   1.000
_cell.angle_alpha   90.00
_cell.angle_beta   90.00
_cell.angle_gamma   90.00
#
_symmetry.space_group_name_H-M   'P 1'
#
loop_
_entity.id
_entity.type
_entity.pdbx_description
1 polymer ?
#
loop_
_entity_poly.entity_id
_entity_poly.type
_entity_poly.pdbx_seq_one_letter_code
_entity_poly.pdbx_strand_id
1 'polypeptide(L)'
;MEDALARKERLKALRAAAQAAEAKGEDGGEPAPAEEPEKPVLKFRNYAVQDTKRIDHETVKAAQPPKFEEPQVETKPEELPQEELLVNIAPKKANWDLKRDVQPKLDKLERRTQRAILEMMREEERRKLEEEGGAQD
;
A
#
# COMPACT_ATOMS: atom_id res chain seq x y z
N MET A 1 -31.69 -3.78 -28.66
CA MET A 1 -31.23 -3.45 -27.30
C MET A 1 -32.39 -3.76 -26.38
N GLU A 2 -32.22 -4.61 -25.36
CA GLU A 2 -33.32 -4.91 -24.44
C GLU A 2 -33.72 -3.64 -23.68
N ASP A 3 -35.02 -3.34 -23.66
CA ASP A 3 -35.54 -2.17 -22.96
C ASP A 3 -35.21 -2.23 -21.47
N ALA A 4 -34.80 -1.11 -20.88
CA ALA A 4 -34.29 -1.05 -19.50
C ALA A 4 -35.30 -1.60 -18.44
N LEU A 5 -36.60 -1.55 -18.76
CA LEU A 5 -37.67 -2.10 -17.94
C LEU A 5 -37.66 -3.64 -17.93
N ALA A 6 -37.48 -4.27 -19.09
CA ALA A 6 -37.43 -5.74 -19.21
C ALA A 6 -36.25 -6.33 -18.41
N ARG A 7 -35.09 -5.67 -18.44
CA ARG A 7 -33.93 -6.07 -17.64
C ARG A 7 -34.19 -5.95 -16.13
N LYS A 8 -34.88 -4.88 -15.70
CA LYS A 8 -35.20 -4.65 -14.29
C LYS A 8 -36.15 -5.72 -13.75
N GLU A 9 -37.16 -6.10 -14.52
CA GLU A 9 -38.11 -7.16 -14.16
C GLU A 9 -37.42 -8.52 -14.07
N ARG A 10 -36.56 -8.85 -15.04
CA ARG A 10 -35.76 -10.08 -15.03
C ARG A 10 -34.84 -10.16 -13.79
N LEU A 11 -34.16 -9.07 -13.45
CA LEU A 11 -33.31 -9.01 -12.26
C LEU A 11 -34.10 -9.13 -10.96
N LYS A 12 -35.31 -8.56 -10.90
CA LYS A 12 -36.19 -8.68 -9.73
C LYS A 12 -36.67 -10.12 -9.55
N ALA A 13 -37.03 -10.81 -10.63
CA ALA A 13 -37.42 -12.22 -10.59
C ALA A 13 -36.28 -13.13 -10.13
N LEU A 14 -35.05 -12.90 -10.62
CA LEU A 14 -33.86 -13.65 -10.18
C LEU A 14 -33.56 -13.43 -8.70
N ARG A 15 -33.70 -12.20 -8.20
CA ARG A 15 -33.48 -11.88 -6.78
C ARG A 15 -34.52 -12.52 -5.87
N ALA A 16 -35.78 -12.53 -6.29
CA ALA A 16 -36.86 -13.20 -5.56
C ALA A 16 -36.67 -14.73 -5.51
N ALA A 17 -36.21 -15.33 -6.61
CA ALA A 17 -35.91 -16.76 -6.66
C ALA A 17 -34.73 -17.13 -5.73
N ALA A 18 -33.68 -16.31 -5.69
CA ALA A 18 -32.55 -16.52 -4.78
C ALA A 18 -32.97 -16.41 -3.30
N GLN A 19 -33.80 -15.42 -2.94
CA GLN A 19 -34.31 -15.27 -1.58
C GLN A 19 -35.24 -16.41 -1.18
N ALA A 20 -36.05 -16.95 -2.10
CA ALA A 20 -36.86 -18.13 -1.85
C ALA A 20 -36.02 -19.41 -1.68
N ALA A 21 -34.85 -19.49 -2.33
CA ALA A 21 -33.90 -20.59 -2.13
C ALA A 21 -33.18 -20.47 -0.78
N GLU A 22 -32.76 -19.26 -0.37
CA GLU A 22 -32.17 -19.02 0.95
C GLU A 22 -33.16 -19.26 2.09
N ALA A 23 -34.42 -18.81 1.94
CA ALA A 23 -35.47 -19.05 2.93
C ALA A 23 -35.84 -20.54 3.09
N LYS A 24 -35.56 -21.37 2.08
CA LYS A 24 -35.68 -22.84 2.19
C LYS A 24 -34.46 -23.51 2.83
N GLY A 25 -33.39 -22.76 3.08
CA GLY A 25 -32.14 -23.26 3.69
C GLY A 25 -32.04 -23.03 5.20
N GLU A 26 -33.01 -22.36 5.85
CA GLU A 26 -32.97 -22.00 7.28
C GLU A 26 -34.20 -22.53 8.06
N ASP A 27 -34.60 -23.79 7.84
CA ASP A 27 -35.40 -24.53 8.83
C ASP A 27 -34.61 -25.77 9.26
N GLY A 28 -34.20 -25.77 10.52
CA GLY A 28 -33.27 -26.72 11.12
C GLY A 28 -33.90 -28.08 11.41
N GLY A 29 -33.82 -28.97 10.43
CA GLY A 29 -33.88 -30.43 10.62
C GLY A 29 -32.75 -31.07 9.81
N GLU A 30 -32.00 -31.99 10.43
CA GLU A 30 -30.89 -32.71 9.79
C GLU A 30 -31.18 -33.08 8.33
N PRO A 31 -30.38 -32.62 7.36
CA PRO A 31 -30.41 -33.20 6.05
C PRO A 31 -29.65 -34.53 6.12
N ALA A 32 -30.40 -35.62 5.95
CA ALA A 32 -29.86 -36.86 5.38
C ALA A 32 -28.93 -36.50 4.19
N PRO A 33 -27.85 -37.26 3.93
CA PRO A 33 -26.88 -36.89 2.91
C PRO A 33 -27.59 -36.79 1.55
N ALA A 34 -27.81 -35.56 1.10
CA ALA A 34 -28.22 -35.28 -0.26
C ALA A 34 -27.04 -35.68 -1.13
N GLU A 35 -27.21 -36.73 -1.92
CA GLU A 35 -26.26 -37.12 -2.97
C GLU A 35 -26.02 -35.91 -3.87
N GLU A 36 -24.86 -35.28 -3.72
CA GLU A 36 -24.33 -34.39 -4.73
C GLU A 36 -24.20 -35.22 -6.03
N PRO A 37 -24.72 -34.77 -7.18
CA PRO A 37 -24.44 -35.48 -8.43
C PRO A 37 -22.93 -35.49 -8.62
N GLU A 38 -22.33 -36.69 -8.62
CA GLU A 38 -20.90 -36.88 -8.72
C GLU A 38 -20.33 -36.05 -9.88
N LYS A 39 -19.48 -35.07 -9.54
CA LYS A 39 -18.76 -34.28 -10.55
C LYS A 39 -17.95 -35.27 -11.40
N PRO A 40 -18.03 -35.24 -12.74
CA PRO A 40 -17.29 -36.19 -13.56
C PRO A 40 -15.79 -36.03 -13.30
N VAL A 41 -15.16 -37.10 -12.81
CA VAL A 41 -13.72 -37.16 -12.59
C VAL A 41 -13.02 -37.20 -13.94
N LEU A 42 -12.60 -36.03 -14.43
CA LEU A 42 -11.79 -35.88 -15.64
C LEU A 42 -10.41 -36.51 -15.41
N LYS A 43 -10.27 -37.78 -15.81
CA LYS A 43 -8.96 -38.46 -15.90
C LYS A 43 -8.31 -38.08 -17.22
N PHE A 44 -7.44 -37.09 -17.19
CA PHE A 44 -6.53 -36.84 -18.30
C PHE A 44 -5.59 -38.03 -18.41
N ARG A 45 -5.79 -38.89 -19.41
CA ARG A 45 -4.78 -39.87 -19.78
C ARG A 45 -3.64 -39.07 -20.40
N ASN A 46 -2.46 -39.11 -19.76
CA ASN A 46 -1.25 -38.73 -20.46
C ASN A 46 -1.04 -39.79 -21.55
N TYR A 47 -1.44 -39.46 -22.78
CA TYR A 47 -1.28 -40.37 -23.90
C TYR A 47 0.19 -40.37 -24.30
N ALA A 48 0.92 -41.42 -23.92
CA ALA A 48 2.12 -41.79 -24.64
C ALA A 48 1.70 -42.18 -26.06
N VAL A 49 2.15 -41.42 -27.05
CA VAL A 49 1.93 -41.71 -28.46
C VAL A 49 2.54 -43.07 -28.76
N GLN A 50 1.71 -44.04 -29.17
CA GLN A 50 2.16 -45.40 -29.47
C GLN A 50 3.00 -45.46 -30.76
N ASP A 51 2.81 -44.50 -31.67
CA ASP A 51 3.52 -44.43 -32.96
C ASP A 51 4.85 -43.67 -32.81
N THR A 52 5.85 -44.34 -32.21
CA THR A 52 7.22 -43.81 -32.00
C THR A 52 8.05 -43.72 -33.28
N LYS A 53 7.54 -44.18 -34.42
CA LYS A 53 8.26 -44.23 -35.70
C LYS A 53 8.02 -43.02 -36.61
N ARG A 54 6.93 -42.28 -36.37
CA ARG A 54 6.54 -41.11 -37.17
C ARG A 54 6.59 -39.80 -36.40
N ILE A 55 6.59 -39.88 -35.06
CA ILE A 55 6.48 -38.72 -34.18
C ILE A 55 7.75 -38.67 -33.33
N ASP A 56 8.75 -38.01 -33.89
CA ASP A 56 9.96 -37.65 -33.19
C ASP A 56 9.63 -36.50 -32.23
N HIS A 57 9.55 -36.83 -30.95
CA HIS A 57 9.29 -35.87 -29.88
C HIS A 57 10.63 -35.23 -29.49
N GLU A 58 10.78 -33.94 -29.81
CA GLU A 58 11.88 -33.15 -29.31
C GLU A 58 11.68 -32.92 -27.81
N THR A 59 12.26 -33.79 -27.00
CA THR A 59 12.25 -33.67 -25.54
C THR A 59 13.28 -32.61 -25.15
N VAL A 60 12.82 -31.36 -25.11
CA VAL A 60 13.64 -30.26 -24.60
C VAL A 60 13.91 -30.50 -23.12
N LYS A 61 15.17 -30.46 -22.73
CA LYS A 61 15.57 -30.56 -21.31
C LYS A 61 14.89 -29.43 -20.55
N ALA A 62 14.28 -29.76 -19.41
CA ALA A 62 13.71 -28.76 -18.53
C ALA A 62 14.78 -27.71 -18.18
N ALA A 63 14.45 -26.43 -18.36
CA ALA A 63 15.36 -25.34 -18.03
C ALA A 63 15.69 -25.40 -16.54
N GLN A 64 16.97 -25.60 -16.20
CA GLN A 64 17.42 -25.46 -14.82
C GLN A 64 17.69 -23.99 -14.57
N PRO A 65 16.97 -23.34 -13.62
CA PRO A 65 17.33 -21.99 -13.22
C PRO A 65 18.77 -21.98 -12.71
N PRO A 66 19.53 -20.89 -12.92
CA PRO A 66 20.85 -20.75 -12.33
C PRO A 66 20.75 -20.94 -10.81
N LYS A 67 21.73 -21.62 -10.23
CA LYS A 67 21.82 -21.75 -8.78
C LYS A 67 21.88 -20.34 -8.19
N PHE A 68 20.91 -20.03 -7.35
CA PHE A 68 20.84 -18.76 -6.66
C PHE A 68 22.06 -18.65 -5.75
N GLU A 69 22.97 -17.75 -6.10
CA GLU A 69 24.02 -17.30 -5.19
C GLU A 69 23.40 -16.22 -4.31
N GLU A 70 23.30 -16.50 -3.01
CA GLU A 70 22.89 -15.51 -2.03
C GLU A 70 23.85 -14.32 -2.14
N PRO A 71 23.36 -13.08 -2.28
CA PRO A 71 24.22 -11.92 -2.27
C PRO A 71 24.94 -11.89 -0.92
N GLN A 72 26.26 -12.06 -0.94
CA GLN A 72 27.11 -11.81 0.22
C GLN A 72 27.05 -10.31 0.49
N VAL A 73 26.08 -9.90 1.31
CA VAL A 73 26.03 -8.57 1.87
C VAL A 73 27.18 -8.48 2.88
N GLU A 74 28.32 -7.94 2.44
CA GLU A 74 29.51 -7.73 3.30
C GLU A 74 29.18 -6.84 4.51
N THR A 75 28.12 -6.06 4.43
CA THR A 75 27.60 -5.26 5.54
C THR A 75 26.45 -5.98 6.21
N LYS A 76 26.73 -6.67 7.31
CA LYS A 76 25.69 -7.16 8.22
C LYS A 76 24.80 -5.97 8.60
N PRO A 77 23.48 -5.97 8.31
CA PRO A 77 22.60 -4.84 8.59
C PRO A 77 22.42 -4.55 10.09
N GLU A 78 23.06 -5.33 10.96
CA GLU A 78 23.08 -5.15 12.42
C GLU A 78 23.86 -3.91 12.86
N GLU A 79 24.74 -3.34 12.03
CA GLU A 79 25.54 -2.16 12.39
C GLU A 79 24.91 -0.82 11.95
N LEU A 80 23.83 -0.85 11.17
CA LEU A 80 23.05 0.36 10.93
C LEU A 80 22.20 0.64 12.18
N PRO A 81 22.23 1.86 12.75
CA PRO A 81 21.40 2.18 13.89
C PRO A 81 19.94 1.88 13.54
N GLN A 82 19.32 0.96 14.28
CA GLN A 82 17.95 0.49 14.03
C GLN A 82 16.94 1.64 13.96
N GLU A 83 17.27 2.78 14.55
CA GLU A 83 16.51 4.04 14.49
C GLU A 83 16.33 4.56 13.06
N GLU A 84 17.34 4.45 12.19
CA GLU A 84 17.25 4.91 10.79
C GLU A 84 16.38 3.99 9.92
N LEU A 85 16.33 2.70 10.26
CA LEU A 85 15.51 1.70 9.56
C LEU A 85 14.03 1.80 9.99
N LEU A 86 13.75 1.97 11.29
CA LEU A 86 12.38 2.13 11.81
C LEU A 86 11.69 3.40 11.30
N VAL A 87 12.45 4.49 11.10
CA VAL A 87 11.91 5.77 10.61
C VAL A 87 11.42 5.68 9.15
N ASN A 88 11.96 4.76 8.36
CA ASN A 88 11.56 4.54 6.97
C ASN A 88 10.45 3.47 6.81
N ILE A 89 10.24 2.62 7.83
CA ILE A 89 9.26 1.53 7.81
C ILE A 89 7.89 1.97 8.35
N ALA A 90 7.83 3.00 9.20
CA ALA A 90 6.57 3.46 9.77
C ALA A 90 5.76 4.37 8.82
N PRO A 91 4.42 4.21 8.75
CA PRO A 91 3.57 5.18 8.06
C PRO A 91 3.72 6.55 8.75
N LYS A 92 4.12 7.55 7.96
CA LYS A 92 4.32 8.92 8.45
C LYS A 92 3.01 9.48 9.03
N LYS A 93 3.13 10.38 10.00
CA LYS A 93 1.97 11.13 10.56
C LYS A 93 1.20 11.82 9.43
N ALA A 94 -0.12 11.82 9.48
CA ALA A 94 -0.98 12.44 8.44
C ALA A 94 -0.59 13.90 8.12
N ASN A 95 -0.11 14.65 9.12
CA ASN A 95 0.27 16.06 8.99
C ASN A 95 1.77 16.27 8.66
N TRP A 96 2.52 15.23 8.28
CA TRP A 96 3.97 15.36 8.02
C TRP A 96 4.26 16.29 6.84
N ASP A 97 3.39 16.26 5.84
CA ASP A 97 3.47 17.08 4.63
C ASP A 97 3.26 18.56 4.98
N LEU A 98 2.25 18.85 5.81
CA LEU A 98 2.00 20.19 6.33
C LEU A 98 3.21 20.75 7.07
N LYS A 99 3.84 19.93 7.93
CA LYS A 99 5.05 20.35 8.64
C LYS A 99 6.18 20.64 7.67
N ARG A 100 6.45 19.73 6.73
CA ARG A 100 7.51 19.88 5.73
C ARG A 100 7.34 21.16 4.90
N ASP A 101 6.13 21.45 4.46
CA ASP A 101 5.86 22.57 3.55
C ASP A 101 5.77 23.94 4.28
N VAL A 102 5.39 23.93 5.57
CA VAL A 102 5.33 25.14 6.41
C VAL A 102 6.69 25.49 7.01
N GLN A 103 7.53 24.50 7.33
CA GLN A 103 8.84 24.70 7.96
C GLN A 103 9.71 25.77 7.28
N PRO A 104 9.96 25.75 5.96
CA PRO A 104 10.83 26.74 5.32
C PRO A 104 10.26 28.17 5.35
N LYS A 105 8.94 28.33 5.52
CA LYS A 105 8.32 29.65 5.69
C LYS A 105 8.52 30.16 7.11
N LEU A 106 8.37 29.28 8.10
CA LEU A 106 8.64 29.59 9.51
C LEU A 106 10.11 29.93 9.72
N ASP A 107 11.03 29.15 9.18
CA ASP A 107 12.48 29.40 9.31
C ASP A 107 12.87 30.77 8.71
N LYS A 108 12.28 31.14 7.57
CA LYS A 108 12.47 32.47 6.96
C LYS A 108 11.91 33.58 7.84
N LEU A 109 10.73 33.36 8.42
CA LEU A 109 10.10 34.34 9.30
C LEU A 109 10.94 34.52 10.56
N GLU A 110 11.28 33.44 11.24
CA GLU A 110 12.11 33.43 12.46
C GLU A 110 13.43 34.17 12.26
N ARG A 111 14.15 33.92 11.14
CA ARG A 111 15.38 34.66 10.82
C ARG A 111 15.15 36.17 10.68
N ARG A 112 14.02 36.59 10.15
CA ARG A 112 13.67 38.02 10.05
C ARG A 112 13.28 38.59 11.41
N THR A 113 12.52 37.86 12.21
CA THR A 113 12.14 38.28 13.57
C THR A 113 13.36 38.46 14.45
N GLN A 114 14.30 37.50 14.43
CA GLN A 114 15.57 37.60 15.16
C GLN A 114 16.38 38.83 14.72
N ARG A 115 16.47 39.08 13.41
CA ARG A 115 17.14 40.29 12.90
C ARG A 115 16.48 41.57 13.36
N ALA A 116 15.15 41.66 13.28
CA ALA A 116 14.40 42.83 13.73
C ALA A 116 14.56 43.06 15.24
N ILE A 117 14.54 42.00 16.05
CA ILE A 117 14.81 42.08 17.49
C ILE A 117 16.21 42.66 17.74
N LEU A 118 17.23 42.15 17.04
CA LEU A 118 18.60 42.67 17.20
C LEU A 118 18.73 44.14 16.75
N GLU A 119 18.02 44.54 15.71
CA GLU A 119 17.99 45.92 15.23
C GLU A 119 17.34 46.86 16.25
N MET A 120 16.17 46.50 16.78
CA MET A 120 15.51 47.27 17.84
C MET A 120 16.39 47.41 19.09
N MET A 121 17.05 46.32 19.53
CA MET A 121 17.96 46.36 20.66
C MET A 121 19.13 47.34 20.43
N ARG A 122 19.71 47.36 19.22
CA ARG A 122 20.80 48.29 18.87
C ARG A 122 20.33 49.75 18.84
N GLU A 123 19.12 50.00 18.35
CA GLU A 123 18.54 51.35 18.35
C GLU A 123 18.24 51.84 19.76
N GLU A 124 17.69 50.98 20.61
CA GLU A 124 17.46 51.27 22.03
C GLU A 124 18.75 51.56 22.79
N GLU A 125 19.80 50.77 22.57
CA GLU A 125 21.13 51.01 23.15
C GLU A 125 21.72 52.34 22.68
N ARG A 126 21.66 52.64 21.38
CA ARG A 126 22.14 53.90 20.82
C ARG A 126 21.40 55.10 21.42
N ARG A 127 20.07 55.02 21.52
CA ARG A 127 19.24 56.06 22.11
C ARG A 127 19.57 56.28 23.59
N LYS A 128 19.77 55.21 24.36
CA LYS A 128 20.20 55.31 25.77
C LYS A 128 21.54 56.03 25.90
N LEU A 129 22.52 55.70 25.06
CA LEU A 129 23.82 56.36 25.05
C LEU A 129 23.73 57.85 24.66
N GLU A 130 22.85 58.21 23.72
CA GLU A 130 22.60 59.60 23.34
C GLU A 130 21.93 60.39 24.48
N GLU A 131 20.95 59.78 25.17
CA GLU A 131 20.29 60.38 26.35
C GLU A 131 21.28 60.56 27.52
N GLU A 132 22.17 59.59 27.76
CA GLU A 132 23.19 59.66 28.81
C GLU A 132 24.33 60.64 28.46
N GLY A 133 24.73 60.72 27.18
CA GLY A 133 25.76 61.64 26.70
C GLY A 133 25.29 63.10 26.62
N GLY A 134 24.03 63.33 26.22
CA GLY A 134 23.43 64.67 26.19
C GLY A 134 23.08 65.25 27.56
N ALA A 135 23.15 64.45 28.63
CA ALA A 135 22.96 64.89 30.00
C ALA A 135 24.27 65.34 30.70
N GLN A 136 25.43 65.16 30.05
CA GLN A 136 26.76 65.45 30.62
C GLN A 136 27.44 66.71 30.07
N ASP A 137 26.83 67.40 29.09
CA ASP A 137 27.24 68.72 28.56
C ASP A 137 26.31 69.84 29.04
#